data_AF-A0A1V5RXI7-F1
#
_entry.id   AF-A0A1V5RXI7-F1
#
_cell.length_a   1.000
_cell.length_b   1.000
_cell.length_c   1.000
_cell.angle_alpha   90.00
_cell.angle_beta   90.00
_cell.angle_gamma   90.00
#
_symmetry.space_group_name_H-M   'P 1'
#
loop_
_entity.id
_entity.type
_entity.pdbx_description
1 polymer ?
#
loop_
_entity_poly.entity_id
_entity_poly.type
_entity_poly.pdbx_seq_one_letter_code
_entity_poly.pdbx_strand_id
1 'polypeptide(L)'
;MTEQPTPWLDHIIHGDARRMDAVPDASVQLVVTSPPYNVAKDYTDHNDSLRLDEYLALLDDVWRECYRVLTPGGRLCINVANTDRKPYLSLVSLIDEQLRTSACQWLHRGHIIWDKGASAGISTAWGSFARSSNPILRDVHEYITVWSKAQLKLAGGGLTGVTGNEFVSWTRSVWRPEERLKELERKIAEKLADARRRGKDDAWIAESIARAVWGQATEPGDSVWEMTTESTVDHPAPFPVELPKRVIQLYTQPGDVVLDPFMGSGSTAVAARLTGRHYVGYELSAEYCQLAEKRLASLAQGVGRSGLCVAGRDEAVEGDG
;
A
#
# COMPACT_ATOMS: atom_id res chain seq x y z
N MET A 1 -2.65 -37.45 6.02
CA MET A 1 -3.74 -36.56 6.47
C MET A 1 -4.16 -35.77 5.26
N THR A 2 -5.36 -36.02 4.73
CA THR A 2 -5.92 -35.23 3.63
C THR A 2 -6.22 -33.84 4.18
N GLU A 3 -5.48 -32.81 3.74
CA GLU A 3 -5.82 -31.41 4.03
C GLU A 3 -7.30 -31.21 3.69
N GLN A 4 -8.08 -30.79 4.67
CA GLN A 4 -9.43 -30.31 4.37
C GLN A 4 -9.28 -29.11 3.42
N PRO A 5 -10.11 -29.01 2.37
CA PRO A 5 -10.10 -27.81 1.55
C PRO A 5 -10.31 -26.62 2.47
N THR A 6 -9.46 -25.60 2.38
CA THR A 6 -9.63 -24.30 3.03
C THR A 6 -10.40 -23.40 2.06
N PRO A 7 -11.75 -23.43 2.03
CA PRO A 7 -12.55 -22.84 0.94
C PRO A 7 -12.47 -21.31 0.87
N TRP A 8 -11.82 -20.67 1.85
CA TRP A 8 -11.66 -19.23 1.96
C TRP A 8 -10.27 -18.75 1.49
N LEU A 9 -9.30 -19.65 1.37
CA LEU A 9 -7.92 -19.31 1.02
C LEU A 9 -7.79 -19.09 -0.49
N ASP A 10 -7.12 -18.02 -0.90
CA ASP A 10 -7.00 -17.55 -2.28
C ASP A 10 -8.34 -17.24 -2.97
N HIS A 11 -9.32 -16.79 -2.17
CA HIS A 11 -10.65 -16.44 -2.66
C HIS A 11 -11.03 -14.99 -2.36
N ILE A 12 -11.80 -14.40 -3.28
CA ILE A 12 -12.53 -13.15 -3.06
C ILE A 12 -13.98 -13.54 -2.79
N ILE A 13 -14.46 -13.24 -1.59
CA ILE A 13 -15.78 -13.57 -1.12
C ILE A 13 -16.69 -12.37 -1.41
N HIS A 14 -17.67 -12.58 -2.30
CA HIS A 14 -18.74 -11.62 -2.48
C HIS A 14 -19.61 -11.62 -1.22
N GLY A 15 -19.45 -10.61 -0.37
CA GLY A 15 -20.04 -10.59 0.95
C GLY A 15 -19.64 -9.37 1.78
N ASP A 16 -20.33 -9.23 2.91
CA ASP A 16 -20.16 -8.10 3.81
C ASP A 16 -19.05 -8.36 4.84
N ALA A 17 -18.00 -7.55 4.79
CA ALA A 17 -16.84 -7.64 5.68
C ALA A 17 -17.18 -7.42 7.17
N ARG A 18 -18.36 -6.91 7.50
CA ARG A 18 -18.84 -6.86 8.89
C ARG A 18 -19.10 -8.25 9.49
N ARG A 19 -19.14 -9.29 8.65
CA ARG A 19 -19.25 -10.71 9.06
C ARG A 19 -18.38 -11.60 8.19
N MET A 20 -17.22 -11.99 8.69
CA MET A 20 -16.24 -12.83 8.00
C MET A 20 -16.30 -14.30 8.46
N ASP A 21 -17.51 -14.87 8.52
CA ASP A 21 -17.75 -16.23 9.08
C ASP A 21 -16.97 -17.34 8.36
N ALA A 22 -16.61 -17.13 7.10
CA ALA A 22 -15.82 -18.07 6.31
C ALA A 22 -14.35 -18.14 6.74
N VAL A 23 -13.84 -17.10 7.41
CA VAL A 23 -12.44 -16.97 7.82
C VAL A 23 -12.31 -17.32 9.31
N PRO A 24 -11.54 -18.36 9.68
CA PRO A 24 -11.37 -18.77 11.07
C PRO A 24 -10.66 -17.71 11.93
N ASP A 25 -10.88 -17.76 13.23
CA ASP A 25 -10.16 -16.94 14.22
C ASP A 25 -8.65 -17.17 14.11
N ALA A 26 -7.87 -16.10 14.29
CA ALA A 26 -6.41 -16.14 14.36
C ALA A 26 -5.70 -16.84 13.18
N SER A 27 -6.30 -16.82 11.99
CA SER A 27 -5.83 -17.50 10.78
C SER A 27 -5.08 -16.58 9.79
N VAL A 28 -5.13 -15.26 9.98
CA VAL A 28 -4.55 -14.26 9.08
C VAL A 28 -3.38 -13.53 9.74
N GLN A 29 -2.28 -13.27 9.02
CA GLN A 29 -1.10 -12.59 9.56
C GLN A 29 -1.14 -11.07 9.34
N LEU A 30 -1.78 -10.62 8.26
CA LEU A 30 -1.83 -9.22 7.88
C LEU A 30 -3.18 -8.87 7.26
N VAL A 31 -3.74 -7.74 7.68
CA VAL A 31 -4.81 -7.03 6.96
C VAL A 31 -4.19 -5.82 6.29
N VAL A 32 -4.36 -5.69 4.97
CA VAL A 32 -4.04 -4.45 4.23
C VAL A 32 -5.28 -4.02 3.49
N THR A 33 -5.70 -2.78 3.68
CA THR A 33 -6.96 -2.33 3.09
C THR A 33 -7.01 -0.82 2.90
N SER A 34 -8.04 -0.37 2.19
CA SER A 34 -8.40 1.03 2.00
C SER A 34 -9.93 1.14 2.05
N PRO A 35 -10.54 1.51 3.19
CA PRO A 35 -11.98 1.60 3.30
C PRO A 35 -12.55 2.65 2.34
N PRO A 36 -13.84 2.57 1.96
CA PRO A 36 -14.49 3.64 1.22
C PRO A 36 -14.43 4.93 2.04
N TYR A 37 -14.00 6.05 1.46
CA TYR A 37 -13.73 7.27 2.23
C TYR A 37 -14.97 8.11 2.60
N ASN A 38 -16.18 7.56 2.40
CA ASN A 38 -17.46 8.24 2.65
C ASN A 38 -17.55 9.66 2.03
N VAL A 39 -16.84 9.86 0.92
CA VAL A 39 -16.96 11.06 0.10
C VAL A 39 -18.13 10.82 -0.83
N ALA A 40 -19.17 11.66 -0.77
CA ALA A 40 -20.36 11.59 -1.62
C ALA A 40 -20.00 11.78 -3.12
N LYS A 41 -19.29 10.82 -3.68
CA LYS A 41 -19.10 10.61 -5.11
C LYS A 41 -20.19 9.65 -5.52
N ASP A 42 -20.92 9.97 -6.59
CA ASP A 42 -21.92 9.09 -7.18
C ASP A 42 -21.25 7.81 -7.68
N TYR A 43 -21.09 6.81 -6.81
CA TYR A 43 -20.78 5.45 -7.20
C TYR A 43 -22.10 4.83 -7.65
N THR A 44 -22.12 4.26 -8.84
CA THR A 44 -23.35 3.93 -9.58
C THR A 44 -24.25 2.88 -8.93
N ASP A 45 -23.88 2.25 -7.81
CA ASP A 45 -24.73 1.24 -7.16
C ASP A 45 -24.72 1.24 -5.61
N HIS A 46 -24.08 2.22 -4.94
CA HIS A 46 -24.07 2.29 -3.48
C HIS A 46 -24.36 3.72 -2.99
N ASN A 47 -25.34 3.82 -2.09
CA ASN A 47 -25.75 5.07 -1.46
C ASN A 47 -24.67 5.53 -0.45
N ASP A 48 -23.55 6.08 -0.94
CA ASP A 48 -22.39 6.54 -0.17
C ASP A 48 -22.63 7.87 0.58
N SER A 49 -23.87 8.11 0.99
CA SER A 49 -24.29 9.26 1.79
C SER A 49 -24.54 8.85 3.25
N LEU A 50 -23.74 7.92 3.79
CA LEU A 50 -23.83 7.56 5.20
C LEU A 50 -23.49 8.77 6.06
N ARG A 51 -24.23 8.95 7.14
CA ARG A 51 -23.83 9.91 8.17
C ARG A 51 -22.51 9.44 8.79
N LEU A 52 -21.67 10.37 9.25
CA LEU A 52 -20.34 10.06 9.77
C LEU A 52 -20.37 9.01 10.91
N ASP A 53 -21.38 9.05 11.76
CA ASP A 53 -21.62 8.08 12.84
C ASP A 53 -21.92 6.67 12.30
N GLU A 54 -22.75 6.55 11.27
CA GLU A 54 -23.07 5.27 10.63
C GLU A 54 -21.84 4.68 9.92
N TYR A 55 -21.07 5.53 9.25
CA TYR A 55 -19.82 5.13 8.60
C TYR A 55 -18.78 4.63 9.61
N LEU A 56 -18.57 5.36 10.71
CA LEU A 56 -17.65 4.93 11.76
C LEU A 56 -18.12 3.64 12.43
N ALA A 57 -19.43 3.45 12.62
CA ALA A 57 -19.97 2.19 13.15
C ALA A 57 -19.69 1.01 12.21
N LEU A 58 -19.87 1.19 10.90
CA LEU A 58 -19.50 0.18 9.90
C LEU A 58 -18.02 -0.19 9.98
N LEU A 59 -17.13 0.80 10.08
CA LEU A 59 -15.70 0.54 10.22
C LEU A 59 -15.39 -0.23 11.52
N ASP A 60 -16.03 0.13 12.63
CA ASP A 60 -15.83 -0.56 13.92
C ASP A 60 -16.19 -2.05 13.83
N ASP A 61 -17.30 -2.39 13.18
CA ASP A 61 -17.71 -3.77 12.94
C ASP A 61 -16.64 -4.53 12.13
N VAL A 62 -16.12 -3.92 11.06
CA VAL A 62 -15.05 -4.51 10.24
C VAL A 62 -13.75 -4.65 11.04
N TRP A 63 -13.39 -3.68 11.87
CA TRP A 63 -12.19 -3.77 12.72
C TRP A 63 -12.31 -4.88 13.76
N ARG A 64 -13.49 -5.13 14.30
CA ARG A 64 -13.73 -6.27 15.21
C ARG A 64 -13.51 -7.60 14.51
N GLU A 65 -14.01 -7.76 13.28
CA GLU A 65 -13.75 -8.95 12.48
C GLU A 65 -12.27 -9.09 12.10
N CYS A 66 -11.62 -8.00 11.68
CA CYS A 66 -10.18 -7.96 11.46
C CYS A 66 -9.41 -8.41 12.72
N TYR A 67 -9.81 -7.92 13.90
CA TYR A 67 -9.20 -8.33 15.15
C TYR A 67 -9.41 -9.82 15.42
N ARG A 68 -10.61 -10.37 15.17
CA ARG A 68 -10.92 -11.79 15.38
C ARG A 68 -10.01 -12.69 14.52
N VAL A 69 -9.96 -12.43 13.22
CA VAL A 69 -9.24 -13.27 12.24
C VAL A 69 -7.72 -13.10 12.28
N LEU A 70 -7.20 -11.96 12.72
CA LEU A 70 -5.75 -11.76 12.86
C LEU A 70 -5.15 -12.69 13.92
N THR A 71 -3.99 -13.25 13.65
CA THR A 71 -3.19 -13.97 14.66
C THR A 71 -2.62 -12.99 15.69
N PRO A 72 -2.28 -13.39 16.93
CA PRO A 72 -1.61 -12.52 17.89
C PRO A 72 -0.33 -11.89 17.32
N GLY A 73 -0.29 -10.57 17.32
CA GLY A 73 0.76 -9.76 16.72
C GLY A 73 0.68 -9.59 15.21
N GLY A 74 -0.35 -10.13 14.56
CA GLY A 74 -0.74 -9.77 13.20
C GLY A 74 -1.08 -8.28 13.09
N ARG A 75 -0.94 -7.73 11.88
CA ARG A 75 -1.03 -6.28 11.66
C ARG A 75 -2.29 -5.92 10.91
N LEU A 76 -2.84 -4.77 11.25
CA LEU A 76 -3.86 -4.05 10.49
C LEU A 76 -3.19 -2.81 9.89
N CYS A 77 -3.19 -2.71 8.56
CA CYS A 77 -2.63 -1.60 7.80
C CYS A 77 -3.75 -0.96 6.97
N ILE A 78 -4.11 0.27 7.31
CA ILE A 78 -5.25 0.96 6.70
C ILE A 78 -4.74 2.16 5.93
N ASN A 79 -4.81 2.10 4.59
CA ASN A 79 -4.60 3.26 3.74
C ASN A 79 -5.81 4.19 3.84
N VAL A 80 -5.57 5.45 4.16
CA VAL A 80 -6.62 6.44 4.38
C VAL A 80 -6.16 7.82 3.93
N ALA A 81 -7.04 8.50 3.20
CA ALA A 81 -6.91 9.91 2.88
C ALA A 81 -7.73 10.75 3.86
N ASN A 82 -7.24 11.94 4.20
CA ASN A 82 -8.09 12.93 4.84
C ASN A 82 -9.03 13.54 3.79
N THR A 83 -10.30 13.66 4.16
CA THR A 83 -11.40 14.05 3.27
C THR A 83 -12.01 15.36 3.74
N ASP A 84 -12.80 15.98 2.86
CA ASP A 84 -13.52 17.24 3.11
C ASP A 84 -12.60 18.41 3.49
N ARG A 85 -12.77 19.57 2.86
CA ARG A 85 -11.95 20.76 3.15
C ARG A 85 -12.75 21.88 3.81
N LYS A 86 -14.06 21.67 4.01
CA LYS A 86 -15.01 22.60 4.62
C LYS A 86 -16.24 21.86 5.21
N PRO A 87 -16.18 21.35 6.45
CA PRO A 87 -15.04 21.35 7.38
C PRO A 87 -13.94 20.36 6.95
N TYR A 88 -12.74 20.49 7.52
CA TYR A 88 -11.68 19.52 7.35
C TYR A 88 -11.97 18.24 8.13
N LEU A 89 -11.94 17.07 7.49
CA LEU A 89 -12.15 15.79 8.17
C LEU A 89 -10.87 14.94 8.17
N SER A 90 -10.24 14.86 9.34
CA SER A 90 -9.08 13.99 9.55
C SER A 90 -9.53 12.55 9.78
N LEU A 91 -9.77 11.82 8.68
CA LEU A 91 -10.25 10.45 8.75
C LEU A 91 -9.27 9.52 9.47
N VAL A 92 -7.96 9.73 9.28
CA VAL A 92 -6.92 8.98 10.01
C VAL A 92 -7.07 9.16 11.53
N SER A 93 -7.33 10.39 12.00
CA SER A 93 -7.48 10.66 13.43
C SER A 93 -8.73 10.01 14.02
N LEU A 94 -9.82 9.96 13.26
CA LEU A 94 -11.05 9.30 13.69
C LEU A 94 -10.88 7.79 13.80
N ILE A 95 -10.21 7.18 12.82
CA ILE A 95 -9.90 5.73 12.82
C ILE A 95 -8.94 5.38 13.95
N ASP A 96 -7.86 6.17 14.15
CA ASP A 96 -6.93 5.94 15.25
C ASP A 96 -7.61 6.08 16.61
N GLU A 97 -8.50 7.07 16.77
CA GLU A 97 -9.28 7.27 17.99
C GLU A 97 -10.16 6.04 18.27
N GLN A 98 -10.85 5.55 17.24
CA GLN A 98 -11.70 4.37 17.29
C GLN A 98 -10.91 3.11 17.68
N LEU A 99 -9.79 2.83 17.03
CA LEU A 99 -8.98 1.64 17.34
C LEU A 99 -8.40 1.69 18.74
N ARG A 100 -7.96 2.87 19.21
CA ARG A 100 -7.38 3.06 20.55
C ARG A 100 -8.41 3.04 21.68
N THR A 101 -9.65 3.42 21.43
CA THR A 101 -10.76 3.34 22.42
C THR A 101 -11.58 2.06 22.30
N SER A 102 -11.31 1.22 21.30
CA SER A 102 -11.97 -0.06 21.12
C SER A 102 -11.76 -0.98 22.33
N ALA A 103 -12.70 -1.90 22.55
CA ALA A 103 -12.54 -2.99 23.51
C ALA A 103 -11.47 -4.02 23.06
N CYS A 104 -11.13 -4.03 21.77
CA CYS A 104 -10.05 -4.84 21.21
C CYS A 104 -8.68 -4.27 21.62
N GLN A 105 -7.72 -5.13 21.95
CA GLN A 105 -6.38 -4.71 22.37
C GLN A 105 -5.49 -4.37 21.16
N TRP A 106 -5.80 -3.27 20.48
CA TRP A 106 -4.98 -2.75 19.41
C TRP A 106 -3.76 -2.00 19.94
N LEU A 107 -2.59 -2.27 19.35
CA LEU A 107 -1.33 -1.59 19.67
C LEU A 107 -0.88 -0.75 18.47
N HIS A 108 -0.86 0.57 18.62
CA HIS A 108 -0.44 1.47 17.55
C HIS A 108 1.06 1.30 17.26
N ARG A 109 1.42 1.29 15.97
CA ARG A 109 2.81 1.22 15.51
C ARG A 109 3.28 2.50 14.83
N GLY A 110 2.38 3.47 14.67
CA GLY A 110 2.64 4.71 13.96
C GLY A 110 2.08 4.71 12.55
N HIS A 111 2.45 5.75 11.79
CA HIS A 111 1.94 6.01 10.45
C HIS A 111 3.06 5.96 9.42
N ILE A 112 2.75 5.36 8.29
CA ILE A 112 3.48 5.59 7.04
C ILE A 112 2.74 6.70 6.29
N ILE A 113 3.49 7.66 5.79
CA ILE A 113 3.03 8.79 4.99
C ILE A 113 3.37 8.47 3.55
N TRP A 114 2.34 8.14 2.76
CA TRP A 114 2.50 7.96 1.33
C TRP A 114 2.36 9.32 0.64
N ASP A 115 3.49 9.94 0.33
CA ASP A 115 3.61 11.25 -0.29
C ASP A 115 3.22 11.18 -1.78
N LYS A 116 2.03 11.69 -2.12
CA LYS A 116 1.53 11.82 -3.49
C LYS A 116 1.91 13.16 -4.12
N GLY A 117 2.80 13.94 -3.49
CA GLY A 117 3.05 15.34 -3.84
C GLY A 117 3.59 15.56 -5.25
N ALA A 118 4.20 14.56 -5.88
CA ALA A 118 4.57 14.61 -7.29
C ALA A 118 3.35 14.76 -8.24
N SER A 119 2.18 14.26 -7.83
CA SER A 119 0.91 14.31 -8.57
C SER A 119 0.03 15.51 -8.20
N ALA A 120 0.42 16.30 -7.19
CA ALA A 120 -0.35 17.46 -6.75
C ALA A 120 -0.09 18.65 -7.68
N GLY A 121 -1.00 18.89 -8.63
CA GLY A 121 -0.91 20.00 -9.59
C GLY A 121 -0.70 21.38 -8.95
N ILE A 122 -0.43 22.39 -9.80
CA ILE A 122 -0.15 23.79 -9.40
C ILE A 122 -1.38 24.50 -8.78
N SER A 123 -2.51 23.80 -8.63
CA SER A 123 -3.72 24.35 -8.02
C SER A 123 -3.43 24.88 -6.62
N THR A 124 -3.73 26.18 -6.44
CA THR A 124 -3.62 26.90 -5.18
C THR A 124 -4.52 26.26 -4.13
N ALA A 125 -4.00 26.10 -2.91
CA ALA A 125 -4.84 25.75 -1.77
C ALA A 125 -6.05 26.71 -1.69
N TRP A 126 -7.21 26.18 -1.33
CA TRP A 126 -8.39 27.00 -1.07
C TRP A 126 -8.13 27.91 0.13
N GLY A 127 -8.79 29.07 0.19
CA GLY A 127 -8.61 30.02 1.29
C GLY A 127 -8.13 31.40 0.84
N SER A 128 -7.74 32.24 1.79
CA SER A 128 -7.30 33.60 1.51
C SER A 128 -5.82 33.62 1.12
N PHE A 129 -5.53 33.83 -0.17
CA PHE A 129 -4.16 33.99 -0.65
C PHE A 129 -3.45 35.15 0.07
N ALA A 130 -2.26 34.87 0.62
CA ALA A 130 -1.41 35.83 1.32
C ALA A 130 -2.13 36.64 2.43
N ARG A 131 -3.14 36.04 3.08
CA ARG A 131 -3.83 36.62 4.23
C ARG A 131 -3.95 35.60 5.36
N SER A 132 -3.76 36.06 6.59
CA SER A 132 -3.94 35.26 7.80
C SER A 132 -5.40 34.92 8.12
N SER A 133 -6.36 35.49 7.38
CA SER A 133 -7.78 35.33 7.65
C SER A 133 -8.28 33.89 7.50
N ASN A 134 -7.77 33.14 6.51
CA ASN A 134 -8.23 31.78 6.25
C ASN A 134 -7.31 30.98 5.29
N PRO A 135 -6.02 30.73 5.61
CA PRO A 135 -5.22 29.78 4.86
C PRO A 135 -5.68 28.34 5.14
N ILE A 136 -5.80 27.48 4.11
CA ILE A 136 -6.18 26.07 4.28
C ILE A 136 -5.01 25.18 3.86
N LEU A 137 -4.76 24.12 4.62
CA LEU A 137 -3.74 23.13 4.30
C LEU A 137 -4.15 22.27 3.10
N ARG A 138 -3.16 21.82 2.33
CA ARG A 138 -3.35 20.91 1.21
C ARG A 138 -2.68 19.59 1.54
N ASP A 139 -3.50 18.56 1.73
CA ASP A 139 -2.96 17.20 1.84
C ASP A 139 -2.38 16.79 0.49
N VAL A 140 -1.11 16.45 0.51
CA VAL A 140 -0.33 15.94 -0.63
C VAL A 140 0.07 14.49 -0.40
N HIS A 141 -0.54 13.84 0.58
CA HIS A 141 -0.20 12.51 1.03
C HIS A 141 -1.42 11.78 1.55
N GLU A 142 -1.31 10.46 1.62
CA GLU A 142 -2.21 9.60 2.37
C GLU A 142 -1.46 8.96 3.54
N TYR A 143 -2.20 8.47 4.51
CA TYR A 143 -1.66 7.75 5.65
C TYR A 143 -1.90 6.26 5.48
N ILE A 144 -0.95 5.44 5.90
CA ILE A 144 -1.17 4.04 6.21
C ILE A 144 -0.99 3.92 7.72
N THR A 145 -2.09 3.81 8.46
CA THR A 145 -2.02 3.60 9.92
C THR A 145 -1.79 2.13 10.21
N VAL A 146 -0.82 1.83 11.08
CA VAL A 146 -0.38 0.46 11.36
C VAL A 146 -0.65 0.11 12.81
N TRP A 147 -1.37 -0.99 13.01
CA TRP A 147 -1.76 -1.51 14.32
C TRP A 147 -1.40 -2.97 14.46
N SER A 148 -1.17 -3.46 15.68
CA SER A 148 -0.97 -4.89 15.98
C SER A 148 -2.00 -5.40 16.95
N LYS A 149 -2.46 -6.64 16.73
CA LYS A 149 -3.35 -7.35 17.66
C LYS A 149 -2.60 -7.82 18.90
N ALA A 150 -2.99 -7.37 20.09
CA ALA A 150 -2.62 -7.83 21.43
C ALA A 150 -1.12 -7.80 21.83
N GLN A 151 -0.21 -7.98 20.89
CA GLN A 151 1.24 -7.98 21.10
C GLN A 151 1.94 -7.38 19.88
N LEU A 152 3.19 -6.94 20.07
CA LEU A 152 3.96 -6.31 19.00
C LEU A 152 4.58 -7.34 18.04
N LYS A 153 5.05 -8.50 18.54
CA LYS A 153 5.74 -9.52 17.73
C LYS A 153 4.74 -10.47 17.09
N LEU A 154 4.98 -10.86 15.83
CA LEU A 154 4.15 -11.86 15.16
C LEU A 154 4.36 -13.22 15.82
N ALA A 155 3.29 -13.93 16.16
CA ALA A 155 3.41 -15.34 16.51
C ALA A 155 3.89 -16.13 15.27
N GLY A 156 5.02 -16.85 15.40
CA GLY A 156 5.57 -17.66 14.30
C GLY A 156 6.23 -16.87 13.16
N GLY A 157 6.57 -15.59 13.36
CA GLY A 157 7.20 -14.78 12.32
C GLY A 157 8.61 -15.27 11.95
N GLY A 158 8.90 -15.29 10.65
CA GLY A 158 10.19 -15.67 10.08
C GLY A 158 10.65 -14.71 8.98
N LEU A 159 11.38 -15.21 8.00
CA LEU A 159 12.04 -14.40 6.98
C LEU A 159 11.05 -13.95 5.90
N THR A 160 11.05 -12.65 5.61
CA THR A 160 10.10 -12.07 4.66
C THR A 160 10.60 -12.06 3.21
N GLY A 161 11.91 -12.22 3.02
CA GLY A 161 12.61 -12.07 1.74
C GLY A 161 13.08 -10.65 1.44
N VAL A 162 12.84 -9.69 2.34
CA VAL A 162 13.29 -8.29 2.21
C VAL A 162 14.78 -8.18 2.54
N THR A 163 15.52 -7.45 1.71
CA THR A 163 16.94 -7.14 1.91
C THR A 163 17.15 -6.10 3.02
N GLY A 164 18.38 -5.98 3.53
CA GLY A 164 18.69 -4.96 4.55
C GLY A 164 18.41 -3.52 4.09
N ASN A 165 18.70 -3.19 2.82
CA ASN A 165 18.45 -1.85 2.27
C ASN A 165 16.97 -1.55 2.13
N GLU A 166 16.19 -2.49 1.61
CA GLU A 166 14.73 -2.37 1.54
C GLU A 166 14.13 -2.22 2.94
N PHE A 167 14.60 -3.00 3.92
CA PHE A 167 14.14 -2.89 5.31
C PHE A 167 14.40 -1.50 5.90
N VAL A 168 15.62 -0.97 5.77
CA VAL A 168 15.96 0.37 6.26
C VAL A 168 15.15 1.45 5.54
N SER A 169 14.91 1.30 4.24
CA SER A 169 14.11 2.23 3.44
C SER A 169 12.65 2.22 3.86
N TRP A 170 12.01 1.04 3.86
CA TRP A 170 10.57 0.91 4.01
C TRP A 170 10.11 1.09 5.47
N THR A 171 11.02 0.96 6.45
CA THR A 171 10.74 1.29 7.85
C THR A 171 10.82 2.80 8.16
N ARG A 172 11.19 3.64 7.19
CA ARG A 172 11.00 5.09 7.31
C ARG A 172 9.53 5.45 7.12
N SER A 173 9.07 6.41 7.89
CA SER A 173 7.67 6.82 7.90
C SER A 173 7.22 7.61 6.66
N VAL A 174 8.09 7.94 5.71
CA VAL A 174 7.72 8.71 4.50
C VAL A 174 8.08 7.95 3.24
N TRP A 175 7.09 7.56 2.46
CA TRP A 175 7.22 6.81 1.21
C TRP A 175 6.88 7.71 0.02
N ARG A 176 7.78 7.82 -0.96
CA ARG A 176 7.66 8.73 -2.11
C ARG A 176 7.68 7.98 -3.45
N PRO A 177 6.85 8.36 -4.44
CA PRO A 177 6.94 7.89 -5.82
C PRO A 177 8.25 8.32 -6.49
N GLU A 178 8.86 7.41 -7.25
CA GLU A 178 10.20 7.52 -7.85
C GLU A 178 10.24 8.23 -9.22
N GLU A 179 9.15 8.82 -9.73
CA GLU A 179 9.18 9.53 -11.03
C GLU A 179 10.20 10.68 -11.08
N ARG A 180 10.69 11.12 -9.93
CA ARG A 180 11.79 12.08 -9.85
C ARG A 180 13.14 11.48 -10.25
N LEU A 181 13.42 10.18 -10.10
CA LEU A 181 14.77 9.63 -10.33
C LEU A 181 15.06 9.43 -11.81
N LYS A 182 14.20 8.75 -12.59
CA LYS A 182 14.37 8.60 -14.04
C LYS A 182 14.36 9.96 -14.77
N GLU A 183 13.49 10.87 -14.33
CA GLU A 183 13.44 12.25 -14.83
C GLU A 183 14.66 13.07 -14.40
N LEU A 184 15.19 12.85 -13.18
CA LEU A 184 16.41 13.50 -12.70
C LEU A 184 17.64 12.94 -13.41
N GLU A 185 17.75 11.64 -13.62
CA GLU A 185 18.78 10.99 -14.42
C GLU A 185 18.75 11.51 -15.86
N ARG A 186 17.55 11.62 -16.48
CA ARG A 186 17.37 12.25 -17.78
C ARG A 186 17.83 13.71 -17.77
N LYS A 187 17.39 14.52 -16.79
CA LYS A 187 17.78 15.93 -16.65
C LYS A 187 19.28 16.11 -16.40
N ILE A 188 19.89 15.22 -15.62
CA ILE A 188 21.34 15.19 -15.38
C ILE A 188 22.06 14.85 -16.68
N ALA A 189 21.63 13.82 -17.40
CA ALA A 189 22.21 13.43 -18.69
C ALA A 189 22.08 14.56 -19.75
N GLU A 190 20.92 15.21 -19.83
CA GLU A 190 20.69 16.36 -20.72
C GLU A 190 21.57 17.56 -20.35
N LYS A 191 21.70 17.88 -19.06
CA LYS A 191 22.59 18.96 -18.59
C LYS A 191 24.06 18.65 -18.83
N LEU A 192 24.50 17.41 -18.62
CA LEU A 192 25.86 16.97 -18.93
C LEU A 192 26.16 17.09 -20.43
N ALA A 193 25.21 16.70 -21.28
CA ALA A 193 25.33 16.85 -22.73
C ALA A 193 25.38 18.33 -23.17
N ASP A 194 24.56 19.19 -22.57
CA ASP A 194 24.55 20.64 -22.83
C ASP A 194 25.84 21.34 -22.36
N ALA A 195 26.33 21.00 -21.17
CA ALA A 195 27.56 21.56 -20.62
C ALA A 195 28.78 21.22 -21.48
N ARG A 196 28.86 19.96 -21.96
CA ARG A 196 29.88 19.51 -22.91
C ARG A 196 29.81 20.27 -24.24
N ARG A 197 28.61 20.53 -24.77
CA ARG A 197 28.43 21.35 -25.99
C ARG A 197 28.90 22.80 -25.81
N ARG A 198 28.75 23.36 -24.61
CA ARG A 198 29.06 24.76 -24.30
C ARG A 198 30.46 24.99 -23.72
N GLY A 199 31.29 23.95 -23.66
CA GLY A 199 32.67 24.02 -23.13
C GLY A 199 32.72 24.48 -21.68
N LYS A 200 31.73 24.11 -20.86
CA LYS A 200 31.68 24.46 -19.44
C LYS A 200 32.64 23.57 -18.64
N ASP A 201 33.22 24.14 -17.60
CA ASP A 201 34.15 23.44 -16.71
C ASP A 201 33.41 22.53 -15.70
N ASP A 202 34.18 21.62 -15.10
CA ASP A 202 33.66 20.61 -14.17
C ASP A 202 33.04 21.24 -12.90
N ALA A 203 33.51 22.42 -12.50
CA ALA A 203 32.98 23.16 -11.35
C ALA A 203 31.57 23.69 -11.63
N TRP A 204 31.35 24.29 -12.80
CA TRP A 204 30.03 24.77 -13.23
C TRP A 204 29.03 23.61 -13.43
N ILE A 205 29.52 22.47 -13.93
CA ILE A 205 28.72 21.24 -14.09
C ILE A 205 28.29 20.72 -12.73
N ALA A 206 29.23 20.57 -11.78
CA ALA A 206 28.95 20.10 -10.43
C ALA A 206 27.95 21.02 -9.72
N GLU A 207 28.10 22.34 -9.82
CA GLU A 207 27.19 23.32 -9.22
C GLU A 207 25.78 23.31 -9.86
N SER A 208 25.71 23.14 -11.19
CA SER A 208 24.44 23.07 -11.92
C SER A 208 23.66 21.77 -11.71
N ILE A 209 24.36 20.65 -11.51
CA ILE A 209 23.78 19.37 -11.10
C ILE A 209 23.36 19.45 -9.65
N ALA A 210 24.21 20.00 -8.77
CA ALA A 210 23.88 20.20 -7.37
C ALA A 210 22.64 21.09 -7.18
N ARG A 211 22.48 22.19 -7.94
CA ARG A 211 21.22 22.98 -7.89
C ARG A 211 20.01 22.23 -8.44
N ALA A 212 20.18 21.30 -9.38
CA ALA A 212 19.07 20.51 -9.93
C ALA A 212 18.65 19.35 -9.02
N VAL A 213 19.62 18.73 -8.33
CA VAL A 213 19.43 17.60 -7.41
C VAL A 213 19.07 18.08 -6.00
N TRP A 214 19.77 19.10 -5.51
CA TRP A 214 19.73 19.58 -4.12
C TRP A 214 19.03 20.93 -3.95
N GLY A 215 18.67 21.63 -5.05
CA GLY A 215 17.99 22.93 -4.99
C GLY A 215 16.59 22.94 -4.36
N GLN A 216 16.08 21.77 -3.94
CA GLN A 216 14.88 21.64 -3.11
C GLN A 216 15.07 20.74 -1.88
N ALA A 217 16.27 20.26 -1.59
CA ALA A 217 16.50 19.32 -0.51
C ALA A 217 17.74 19.74 0.29
N THR A 218 17.51 20.45 1.40
CA THR A 218 18.44 20.49 2.53
C THR A 218 18.42 19.12 3.21
N GLU A 219 19.21 18.18 2.64
CA GLU A 219 19.83 16.93 3.15
C GLU A 219 19.22 16.06 4.28
N PRO A 220 19.59 14.76 4.42
CA PRO A 220 19.76 13.71 3.40
C PRO A 220 19.14 12.35 3.81
N GLY A 221 19.12 11.38 2.89
CA GLY A 221 18.99 9.97 3.25
C GLY A 221 18.47 9.09 2.11
N ASP A 222 19.40 8.44 1.42
CA ASP A 222 19.16 7.52 0.30
C ASP A 222 18.18 6.39 0.62
N SER A 223 17.42 6.04 -0.44
CA SER A 223 16.73 4.78 -0.78
C SER A 223 15.37 5.12 -1.39
N VAL A 224 15.27 5.11 -2.73
CA VAL A 224 14.04 5.45 -3.47
C VAL A 224 13.53 4.21 -4.18
N TRP A 225 12.20 4.02 -4.16
CA TRP A 225 11.50 2.92 -4.84
C TRP A 225 10.14 3.39 -5.37
N GLU A 226 9.77 2.90 -6.56
CA GLU A 226 8.60 3.23 -7.40
C GLU A 226 7.24 2.94 -6.74
N MET A 227 6.23 3.82 -6.89
CA MET A 227 4.81 3.57 -6.58
C MET A 227 3.96 4.41 -7.53
N THR A 228 3.54 3.87 -8.67
CA THR A 228 2.69 4.57 -9.65
C THR A 228 1.23 4.26 -9.39
N THR A 229 0.36 5.28 -9.30
CA THR A 229 -1.10 5.10 -9.23
C THR A 229 -1.62 4.38 -10.47
N GLU A 230 -2.34 3.27 -10.32
CA GLU A 230 -2.98 2.58 -11.45
C GLU A 230 -4.21 3.36 -11.92
N SER A 231 -4.12 4.01 -13.09
CA SER A 231 -5.23 4.71 -13.75
C SER A 231 -5.89 3.90 -14.87
N THR A 232 -5.49 2.64 -15.04
CA THR A 232 -5.90 1.75 -16.16
C THR A 232 -6.96 0.73 -15.79
N VAL A 233 -7.46 0.77 -14.56
CA VAL A 233 -8.52 -0.12 -14.07
C VAL A 233 -9.80 0.71 -14.00
N ASP A 234 -10.91 0.21 -14.56
CA ASP A 234 -12.26 0.77 -14.37
C ASP A 234 -12.69 0.57 -12.90
N HIS A 235 -11.97 1.24 -12.01
CA HIS A 235 -12.25 1.35 -10.60
C HIS A 235 -11.95 2.80 -10.19
N PRO A 236 -12.89 3.49 -9.53
CA PRO A 236 -12.81 4.93 -9.29
C PRO A 236 -11.66 5.39 -8.36
N ALA A 237 -11.02 4.48 -7.61
CA ALA A 237 -9.85 4.80 -6.77
C ALA A 237 -9.01 3.59 -6.25
N PRO A 238 -8.39 2.74 -7.10
CA PRO A 238 -7.48 1.70 -6.59
C PRO A 238 -6.17 2.31 -6.08
N PHE A 239 -5.69 1.88 -4.90
CA PHE A 239 -4.29 2.08 -4.54
C PHE A 239 -3.40 1.18 -5.41
N PRO A 240 -2.17 1.61 -5.72
CA PRO A 240 -1.28 0.85 -6.59
C PRO A 240 -0.78 -0.41 -5.92
N VAL A 241 -0.65 -1.50 -6.67
CA VAL A 241 -0.20 -2.84 -6.19
C VAL A 241 1.11 -2.78 -5.39
N GLU A 242 1.97 -1.82 -5.67
CA GLU A 242 3.24 -1.67 -4.96
C GLU A 242 3.07 -1.26 -3.49
N LEU A 243 1.96 -0.58 -3.12
CA LEU A 243 1.63 -0.23 -1.74
C LEU A 243 1.40 -1.46 -0.86
N PRO A 244 0.40 -2.32 -1.13
CA PRO A 244 0.19 -3.53 -0.36
C PRO A 244 1.41 -4.45 -0.48
N LYS A 245 2.09 -4.52 -1.63
CA LYS A 245 3.27 -5.36 -1.80
C LYS A 245 4.36 -5.07 -0.76
N ARG A 246 4.71 -3.81 -0.54
CA ARG A 246 5.71 -3.45 0.50
C ARG A 246 5.24 -3.78 1.90
N VAL A 247 3.99 -3.47 2.22
CA VAL A 247 3.42 -3.76 3.55
C VAL A 247 3.38 -5.27 3.80
N ILE A 248 3.01 -6.07 2.79
CA ILE A 248 3.03 -7.54 2.82
C ILE A 248 4.46 -8.04 3.07
N GLN A 249 5.43 -7.59 2.28
CA GLN A 249 6.83 -8.01 2.45
C GLN A 249 7.46 -7.52 3.76
N LEU A 250 7.00 -6.41 4.36
CA LEU A 250 7.48 -5.97 5.66
C LEU A 250 6.95 -6.81 6.82
N TYR A 251 5.69 -7.23 6.75
CA TYR A 251 4.97 -7.76 7.92
C TYR A 251 4.59 -9.23 7.85
N THR A 252 4.89 -9.91 6.73
CA THR A 252 4.58 -11.33 6.52
C THR A 252 5.76 -12.07 5.91
N GLN A 253 5.78 -13.38 6.07
CA GLN A 253 6.66 -14.30 5.34
C GLN A 253 5.92 -14.98 4.18
N PRO A 254 6.62 -15.54 3.17
CA PRO A 254 5.98 -16.35 2.14
C PRO A 254 5.12 -17.46 2.75
N GLY A 255 3.96 -17.74 2.17
CA GLY A 255 2.96 -18.68 2.68
C GLY A 255 2.02 -18.13 3.75
N ASP A 256 2.27 -16.94 4.31
CA ASP A 256 1.30 -16.29 5.20
C ASP A 256 0.05 -15.84 4.41
N VAL A 257 -1.02 -15.55 5.15
CA VAL A 257 -2.31 -15.09 4.61
C VAL A 257 -2.51 -13.60 4.83
N VAL A 258 -2.93 -12.92 3.75
CA VAL A 258 -3.26 -11.49 3.74
C VAL A 258 -4.76 -11.30 3.50
N LEU A 259 -5.43 -10.55 4.37
CA LEU A 259 -6.84 -10.19 4.22
C LEU A 259 -6.98 -8.75 3.69
N ASP A 260 -7.94 -8.55 2.79
CA ASP A 260 -8.49 -7.24 2.47
C ASP A 260 -10.02 -7.23 2.64
N PRO A 261 -10.58 -6.58 3.68
CA PRO A 261 -12.03 -6.45 3.87
C PRO A 261 -12.74 -5.56 2.85
N PHE A 262 -11.99 -4.79 2.05
CA PHE A 262 -12.52 -3.88 1.03
C PHE A 262 -11.75 -4.10 -0.28
N MET A 263 -11.85 -5.32 -0.81
CA MET A 263 -10.98 -5.84 -1.87
C MET A 263 -11.00 -5.00 -3.16
N GLY A 264 -12.15 -4.39 -3.49
CA GLY A 264 -12.32 -3.57 -4.68
C GLY A 264 -11.83 -4.29 -5.93
N SER A 265 -10.97 -3.62 -6.71
CA SER A 265 -10.40 -4.20 -7.93
C SER A 265 -9.25 -5.22 -7.72
N GLY A 266 -8.93 -5.62 -6.49
CA GLY A 266 -8.03 -6.76 -6.23
C GLY A 266 -6.54 -6.45 -6.08
N SER A 267 -6.14 -5.18 -5.87
CA SER A 267 -4.71 -4.81 -5.76
C SER A 267 -3.98 -5.58 -4.65
N THR A 268 -4.62 -5.81 -3.49
CA THR A 268 -4.04 -6.58 -2.37
C THR A 268 -3.85 -8.05 -2.73
N ALA A 269 -4.86 -8.69 -3.33
CA ALA A 269 -4.78 -10.09 -3.76
C ALA A 269 -3.67 -10.31 -4.81
N VAL A 270 -3.55 -9.37 -5.77
CA VAL A 270 -2.47 -9.38 -6.76
C VAL A 270 -1.10 -9.28 -6.08
N ALA A 271 -0.93 -8.34 -5.14
CA ALA A 271 0.33 -8.17 -4.43
C ALA A 271 0.69 -9.39 -3.57
N ALA A 272 -0.28 -10.00 -2.89
CA ALA A 272 -0.08 -11.22 -2.12
C ALA A 272 0.42 -12.35 -3.01
N ARG A 273 -0.24 -12.58 -4.15
CA ARG A 273 0.16 -13.65 -5.09
C ARG A 273 1.54 -13.41 -5.70
N LEU A 274 1.85 -12.18 -6.10
CA LEU A 274 3.16 -11.80 -6.64
C LEU A 274 4.31 -12.00 -5.64
N THR A 275 4.00 -11.97 -4.34
CA THR A 275 4.98 -12.16 -3.27
C THR A 275 4.93 -13.56 -2.66
N GLY A 276 4.14 -14.48 -3.21
CA GLY A 276 4.04 -15.85 -2.69
C GLY A 276 3.34 -15.94 -1.34
N ARG A 277 2.38 -15.04 -1.07
CA ARG A 277 1.45 -15.11 0.07
C ARG A 277 0.08 -15.55 -0.45
N HIS A 278 -0.71 -16.15 0.44
CA HIS A 278 -2.12 -16.38 0.18
C HIS A 278 -2.92 -15.12 0.45
N TYR A 279 -4.12 -15.03 -0.13
CA TYR A 279 -5.03 -13.93 0.15
C TYR A 279 -6.43 -14.41 0.51
N VAL A 280 -7.18 -13.53 1.15
CA VAL A 280 -8.64 -13.61 1.24
C VAL A 280 -9.19 -12.20 1.14
N GLY A 281 -10.31 -12.03 0.43
CA GLY A 281 -10.94 -10.73 0.23
C GLY A 281 -12.42 -10.75 0.52
N TYR A 282 -12.94 -9.61 0.97
CA TYR A 282 -14.37 -9.34 0.97
C TYR A 282 -14.67 -8.14 0.07
N GLU A 283 -15.74 -8.25 -0.72
CA GLU A 283 -16.22 -7.19 -1.60
C GLU A 283 -17.74 -7.29 -1.73
N LEU A 284 -18.43 -6.15 -1.64
CA LEU A 284 -19.89 -6.07 -1.72
C LEU A 284 -20.38 -6.03 -3.18
N SER A 285 -19.57 -5.50 -4.09
CA SER A 285 -19.91 -5.44 -5.52
C SER A 285 -19.48 -6.71 -6.24
N ALA A 286 -20.46 -7.46 -6.74
CA ALA A 286 -20.21 -8.62 -7.59
C ALA A 286 -19.41 -8.26 -8.86
N GLU A 287 -19.55 -7.04 -9.38
CA GLU A 287 -18.78 -6.54 -10.53
C GLU A 287 -17.29 -6.39 -10.19
N TYR A 288 -16.98 -5.80 -9.03
CA TYR A 288 -15.59 -5.66 -8.57
C TYR A 288 -14.96 -7.02 -8.22
N CYS A 289 -15.74 -7.96 -7.67
CA CYS A 289 -15.28 -9.34 -7.51
C CYS A 289 -14.81 -9.93 -8.85
N GLN A 290 -15.65 -9.83 -9.90
CA GLN A 290 -15.32 -10.35 -11.24
C GLN A 290 -14.10 -9.65 -11.85
N LEU A 291 -13.98 -8.33 -11.67
CA LEU A 291 -12.84 -7.56 -12.14
C LEU A 291 -11.54 -8.02 -11.48
N ALA A 292 -11.55 -8.20 -10.16
CA ALA A 292 -10.40 -8.67 -9.40
C ALA A 292 -10.00 -10.10 -9.78
N GLU A 293 -10.97 -11.02 -9.93
CA GLU A 293 -10.73 -12.39 -10.39
C GLU A 293 -10.11 -12.42 -11.79
N LYS A 294 -10.59 -11.58 -12.72
CA LYS A 294 -10.02 -11.47 -14.07
C LYS A 294 -8.56 -11.00 -14.05
N ARG A 295 -8.22 -10.05 -13.17
CA ARG A 295 -6.82 -9.60 -12.98
C ARG A 295 -5.94 -10.73 -12.46
N LEU A 296 -6.42 -11.48 -11.47
CA LEU A 296 -5.71 -12.63 -10.89
C LEU A 296 -5.50 -13.77 -11.91
N ALA A 297 -6.52 -14.08 -12.71
CA ALA A 297 -6.43 -15.09 -13.77
C ALA A 297 -5.40 -14.70 -14.85
N SER A 298 -5.34 -13.43 -15.22
CA SER A 298 -4.38 -12.92 -16.22
C SER A 298 -2.93 -13.07 -15.76
N LEU A 299 -2.66 -12.87 -14.47
CA LEU A 299 -1.34 -13.09 -13.87
C LEU A 299 -0.93 -14.57 -13.93
N ALA A 300 -1.85 -15.49 -13.64
CA ALA A 300 -1.57 -16.93 -13.71
C ALA A 300 -1.17 -17.38 -15.14
N GLN A 301 -1.79 -16.81 -16.18
CA GLN A 301 -1.46 -17.10 -17.57
C GLN A 301 -0.13 -16.49 -18.02
N GLY A 302 0.26 -15.33 -17.46
CA GLY A 302 1.55 -14.69 -17.74
C GLY A 302 2.76 -15.45 -17.18
N VAL A 303 2.63 -16.02 -15.97
CA VAL A 303 3.67 -16.83 -15.33
C VAL A 303 3.91 -18.15 -16.08
N GLY A 304 2.89 -18.71 -16.74
CA GLY A 304 3.02 -19.92 -17.55
C GLY A 304 3.80 -19.75 -18.86
N ARG A 305 4.02 -18.50 -19.33
CA ARG A 305 4.75 -18.22 -20.58
C ARG A 305 6.23 -17.87 -20.38
N SER A 306 6.66 -17.50 -19.17
CA SER A 306 8.06 -17.15 -18.87
C SER A 306 8.89 -18.29 -18.28
N GLY A 307 8.32 -19.48 -18.12
CA GLY A 307 9.03 -20.68 -17.67
C GLY A 307 9.93 -21.29 -18.75
N LEU A 308 11.06 -20.66 -19.07
CA LEU A 308 12.19 -21.38 -19.68
C LEU A 308 13.02 -22.02 -18.56
N CYS A 309 13.14 -23.33 -18.68
CA CYS A 309 13.87 -24.26 -17.82
C CYS A 309 15.26 -23.74 -17.42
N VAL A 310 15.53 -23.66 -16.11
CA VAL A 310 16.89 -23.82 -15.60
C VAL A 310 17.07 -25.30 -15.33
N ALA A 311 17.52 -26.03 -16.36
CA ALA A 311 18.04 -27.38 -16.17
C ALA A 311 19.32 -27.28 -15.33
N GLY A 312 19.34 -27.94 -14.18
CA GLY A 312 20.51 -28.05 -13.33
C GLY A 312 21.69 -28.64 -14.10
N ARG A 313 22.85 -27.99 -14.01
CA ARG A 313 24.13 -28.62 -14.26
C ARG A 313 24.60 -29.18 -12.93
N ASP A 314 24.45 -30.48 -12.74
CA ASP A 314 25.20 -31.21 -11.73
C ASP A 314 26.66 -31.25 -12.19
N GLU A 315 27.52 -30.48 -11.54
CA GLU A 315 28.96 -30.66 -11.62
C GLU A 315 29.35 -31.88 -10.76
N ALA A 316 29.77 -32.93 -11.44
CA ALA A 316 30.41 -34.08 -10.82
C ALA A 316 31.77 -33.65 -10.26
N VAL A 317 31.91 -33.72 -8.94
CA VAL A 317 33.20 -33.65 -8.25
C VAL A 317 33.85 -35.03 -8.40
N GLU A 318 34.92 -35.11 -9.20
CA GLU A 318 35.85 -36.24 -9.19
C GLU A 318 36.51 -36.32 -7.81
N GLY A 319 36.33 -37.47 -7.15
CA GLY A 319 37.08 -37.85 -5.97
C GLY A 319 38.39 -38.51 -6.38
N ASP A 320 39.49 -37.96 -5.87
CA ASP A 320 40.83 -38.52 -5.93
C ASP A 320 40.89 -39.81 -5.08
N GLY A 321 41.30 -40.92 -5.70
CA GLY A 321 41.40 -42.26 -5.11
C GLY A 321 41.86 -43.30 -6.12
#